data_AF-A0A1F6GU14-F1
#
_entry.id   AF-A0A1F6GU14-F1
#
_cell.length_a   1.000
_cell.length_b   1.000
_cell.length_c   1.000
_cell.angle_alpha   90.00
_cell.angle_beta   90.00
_cell.angle_gamma   90.00
#
_symmetry.space_group_name_H-M   'P 1'
#
loop_
_entity.id
_entity.type
_entity.pdbx_description
1 polymer ?
#
loop_
_entity_poly.entity_id
_entity_poly.type
_entity_poly.pdbx_seq_one_letter_code
_entity_poly.pdbx_strand_id
1 'polypeptide(L)'
;METIPLTVQEFLAHRRENPSPLVIDLRDPQDFADGHLGGARSLPWRQLAEEAIFFAPSKSYLFYSDPQQSGLQETLGWLLQRGFRQVGYTLADYSTLVRAIGEDPNETLLSKLPPAGWNHAIEQVLDQRLRPYLESDGGGIEFVALEGDKLFVHFTGACKSCDASRTATLRLIQVSLSVALNHDFKVIAKKGSP
;
A
#
# COMPACT_ATOMS: atom_id res chain seq x y z
N MET A 1 -3.44 9.19 14.27
CA MET A 1 -2.30 9.80 13.56
C MET A 1 -2.39 11.29 13.76
N GLU A 2 -1.39 11.91 14.39
CA GLU A 2 -1.29 13.37 14.53
C GLU A 2 -0.50 13.93 13.34
N THR A 3 -0.90 15.10 12.81
CA THR A 3 -0.21 15.77 11.70
C THR A 3 1.05 16.47 12.18
N ILE A 4 2.11 15.69 12.35
CA ILE A 4 3.50 16.11 12.57
C ILE A 4 4.38 15.28 11.63
N PRO A 5 5.59 15.75 11.25
CA PRO A 5 6.50 14.92 10.50
C PRO A 5 6.84 13.68 11.33
N LEU A 6 6.48 12.52 10.79
CA LEU A 6 6.79 11.22 11.36
C LEU A 6 8.27 10.92 11.15
N THR A 7 8.90 10.36 12.17
CA THR A 7 10.18 9.67 12.01
C THR A 7 10.04 8.52 11.00
N VAL A 8 11.16 8.07 10.45
CA VAL A 8 11.17 6.91 9.55
C VAL A 8 10.50 5.69 10.18
N GLN A 9 10.77 5.44 11.46
CA GLN A 9 10.22 4.27 12.17
C GLN A 9 8.72 4.40 12.40
N GLU A 10 8.23 5.59 12.77
CA GLU A 10 6.77 5.83 12.90
C GLU A 10 6.05 5.73 11.56
N PHE A 11 6.66 6.26 10.48
CA PHE A 11 6.12 6.15 9.14
C PHE A 11 5.97 4.70 8.70
N LEU A 12 7.02 3.88 8.87
CA LEU A 12 6.98 2.46 8.53
C LEU A 12 6.02 1.66 9.43
N ALA A 13 5.96 1.98 10.72
CA ALA A 13 5.00 1.38 11.65
C ALA A 13 3.55 1.65 11.23
N HIS A 14 3.20 2.91 10.93
CA HIS A 14 1.88 3.28 10.42
C HIS A 14 1.60 2.62 9.06
N ARG A 15 2.59 2.56 8.16
CA ARG A 15 2.45 1.91 6.86
C ARG A 15 2.04 0.44 7.01
N ARG A 16 2.50 -0.25 8.04
CA ARG A 16 2.19 -1.67 8.30
C ARG A 16 0.84 -1.93 8.95
N GLU A 17 0.10 -0.91 9.40
CA GLU A 17 -1.23 -1.07 9.99
C GLU A 17 -2.18 -1.86 9.06
N ASN A 18 -3.22 -2.46 9.64
CA ASN A 18 -4.24 -3.19 8.91
C ASN A 18 -5.64 -2.64 9.26
N PRO A 19 -6.38 -2.01 8.33
CA PRO A 19 -6.00 -1.78 6.93
C PRO A 19 -4.85 -0.76 6.80
N SER A 20 -3.97 -0.98 5.82
CA SER A 20 -2.83 -0.09 5.59
C SER A 20 -3.29 1.28 5.08
N PRO A 21 -2.71 2.39 5.59
CA PRO A 21 -2.93 3.70 5.01
C PRO A 21 -2.54 3.72 3.52
N LEU A 22 -3.20 4.58 2.74
CA LEU A 22 -2.77 4.84 1.36
C LEU A 22 -1.44 5.59 1.41
N VAL A 23 -0.38 4.92 0.95
CA VAL A 23 0.94 5.53 0.79
C VAL A 23 0.99 6.27 -0.53
N ILE A 24 1.30 7.56 -0.49
CA ILE A 24 1.37 8.44 -1.65
C ILE A 24 2.81 8.97 -1.76
N ASP A 25 3.45 8.66 -2.89
CA ASP A 25 4.76 9.17 -3.26
C ASP A 25 4.57 10.50 -4.00
N LEU A 26 5.08 11.57 -3.40
CA LEU A 26 4.94 12.93 -3.93
C LEU A 26 6.06 13.34 -4.89
N ARG A 27 7.04 12.46 -5.10
CA ARG A 27 8.18 12.75 -5.98
C ARG A 27 7.75 12.85 -7.44
N ASP A 28 8.67 13.29 -8.30
CA ASP A 28 8.39 13.36 -9.73
C ASP A 28 8.18 11.93 -10.30
N PRO A 29 7.39 11.77 -11.37
CA PRO A 29 7.04 10.44 -11.90
C PRO A 29 8.25 9.58 -12.28
N GLN A 30 9.36 10.21 -12.68
CA GLN A 30 10.59 9.50 -13.01
C GLN A 30 11.24 8.89 -11.75
N ASP A 31 11.34 9.65 -10.66
CA ASP A 31 11.90 9.14 -9.39
C ASP A 31 11.06 7.98 -8.83
N PHE A 32 9.73 8.04 -9.01
CA PHE A 32 8.84 6.94 -8.68
C PHE A 32 9.11 5.72 -9.56
N ALA A 33 9.25 5.91 -10.88
CA ALA A 33 9.52 4.82 -11.81
C ALA A 33 10.87 4.14 -11.57
N ASP A 34 11.89 4.91 -11.16
CA ASP A 34 13.23 4.40 -10.83
C ASP A 34 13.23 3.59 -9.52
N GLY A 35 12.25 3.82 -8.65
CA GLY A 35 11.95 2.97 -7.50
C GLY A 35 11.06 3.68 -6.48
N HIS A 36 10.18 2.92 -5.82
CA HIS A 36 9.25 3.45 -4.81
C HIS A 36 8.95 2.39 -3.74
N LEU A 37 8.26 2.81 -2.67
CA LEU A 37 7.80 1.86 -1.66
C LEU A 37 6.69 0.97 -2.22
N GLY A 38 6.76 -0.34 -2.00
CA GLY A 38 5.74 -1.28 -2.49
C GLY A 38 4.34 -0.88 -2.01
N GLY A 39 3.40 -0.79 -2.95
CA GLY A 39 2.02 -0.37 -2.72
C GLY A 39 1.81 1.14 -2.69
N ALA A 40 2.85 1.95 -2.87
CA ALA A 40 2.73 3.40 -2.98
C ALA A 40 2.10 3.81 -4.33
N ARG A 41 1.39 4.94 -4.31
CA ARG A 41 0.85 5.57 -5.52
C ARG A 41 1.63 6.83 -5.84
N SER A 42 2.07 6.97 -7.09
CA SER A 42 2.61 8.24 -7.58
C SER A 42 1.51 9.30 -7.62
N LEU A 43 1.75 10.43 -6.98
CA LEU A 43 0.98 11.65 -7.11
C LEU A 43 1.93 12.83 -6.88
N PRO A 44 2.59 13.34 -7.93
CA PRO A 44 3.57 14.41 -7.78
C PRO A 44 3.02 15.60 -6.99
N TRP A 45 3.83 16.19 -6.11
CA TRP A 45 3.39 17.21 -5.15
C TRP A 45 2.58 18.35 -5.79
N ARG A 46 2.94 18.76 -7.02
CA ARG A 46 2.26 19.83 -7.77
C ARG A 46 0.79 19.52 -8.07
N GLN A 47 0.45 18.24 -8.18
CA GLN A 47 -0.89 17.75 -8.49
C GLN A 47 -1.68 17.43 -7.22
N LEU A 48 -1.03 17.36 -6.05
CA LEU A 48 -1.66 16.88 -4.82
C LEU A 48 -2.89 17.69 -4.43
N ALA A 49 -2.83 19.03 -4.48
CA ALA A 49 -3.96 19.88 -4.10
C ALA A 49 -5.18 19.68 -5.01
N GLU A 50 -4.95 19.47 -6.32
CA GLU A 50 -6.00 19.24 -7.31
C GLU A 50 -6.59 17.84 -7.18
N GLU A 51 -5.75 16.81 -7.03
CA GLU A 51 -6.19 15.41 -6.94
C GLU A 51 -6.80 15.06 -5.58
N ALA A 52 -6.35 15.71 -4.51
CA ALA A 52 -6.86 15.45 -3.17
C ALA A 52 -8.32 15.88 -2.97
N ILE A 53 -8.92 16.64 -3.89
CA ILE A 53 -10.37 16.90 -3.88
C ILE A 53 -11.19 15.62 -4.10
N PHE A 54 -10.61 14.61 -4.75
CA PHE A 54 -11.22 13.30 -4.98
C PHE A 54 -10.88 12.29 -3.87
N PHE A 55 -10.03 12.66 -2.93
CA PHE A 55 -9.67 11.80 -1.82
C PHE A 55 -10.81 11.76 -0.80
N ALA A 56 -10.98 10.60 -0.15
CA ALA A 56 -11.98 10.43 0.90
C ALA A 56 -11.38 10.86 2.25
N PRO A 57 -11.85 11.94 2.90
CA PRO A 57 -11.24 12.45 4.12
C PRO A 57 -11.25 11.48 5.30
N SER A 58 -12.11 10.45 5.25
CA SER A 58 -12.22 9.38 6.25
C SER A 58 -11.12 8.32 6.14
N LYS A 59 -10.35 8.27 5.05
CA LYS A 59 -9.27 7.31 4.85
C LYS A 59 -7.96 7.81 5.48
N SER A 60 -7.07 6.87 5.78
CA SER A 60 -5.74 7.16 6.29
C SER A 60 -4.75 7.32 5.14
N TYR A 61 -3.91 8.35 5.20
CA TYR A 61 -2.93 8.69 4.17
C TYR A 61 -1.54 8.88 4.77
N LEU A 62 -0.54 8.33 4.10
CA LEU A 62 0.87 8.53 4.39
C LEU A 62 1.57 9.14 3.19
N PHE A 63 2.27 10.25 3.40
CA PHE A 63 2.97 10.97 2.34
C PHE A 63 4.48 10.90 2.55
N TYR A 64 5.24 10.67 1.48
CA TYR A 64 6.69 10.89 1.49
C TYR A 64 7.14 11.61 0.23
N SER A 65 8.27 12.28 0.34
CA SER A 65 8.94 13.00 -0.74
C SER A 65 10.41 13.08 -0.42
N ASP A 66 11.24 13.33 -1.44
CA ASP A 66 12.61 13.74 -1.20
C ASP A 66 12.65 15.19 -0.67
N PRO A 67 13.60 15.54 0.23
CA PRO A 67 13.61 16.79 1.01
C PRO A 67 13.59 18.09 0.20
N GLN A 68 13.90 18.03 -1.09
CA GLN A 68 14.03 19.19 -1.97
C GLN A 68 12.66 19.75 -2.41
N GLN A 69 11.56 19.05 -2.13
CA GLN A 69 10.22 19.46 -2.55
C GLN A 69 9.53 20.32 -1.49
N SER A 70 9.52 21.64 -1.71
CA SER A 70 8.82 22.64 -0.89
C SER A 70 7.31 22.64 -1.17
N GLY A 71 6.49 22.66 -0.12
CA GLY A 71 5.00 22.74 -0.22
C GLY A 71 4.23 21.66 0.56
N LEU A 72 4.91 20.67 1.12
CA LEU A 72 4.31 19.58 1.91
C LEU A 72 3.53 20.11 3.13
N GLN A 73 4.12 21.01 3.93
CA GLN A 73 3.47 21.57 5.11
C GLN A 73 2.20 22.36 4.78
N GLU A 74 2.23 23.17 3.71
CA GLU A 74 1.06 23.93 3.24
C GLU A 74 -0.06 23.00 2.78
N THR A 75 0.29 21.95 2.04
CA THR A 75 -0.69 20.98 1.54
C THR A 75 -1.34 20.18 2.68
N LEU A 76 -0.57 19.82 3.72
CA LEU A 76 -1.11 19.18 4.91
C LEU A 76 -2.07 20.10 5.66
N GLY A 77 -1.74 21.40 5.78
CA GLY A 77 -2.65 22.40 6.33
C GLY A 77 -3.97 22.46 5.56
N TRP A 78 -3.91 22.42 4.23
CA TRP A 78 -5.10 22.38 3.38
C TRP A 78 -5.93 21.08 3.55
N LEU A 79 -5.29 19.91 3.62
CA LEU A 79 -5.96 18.63 3.88
C LEU A 79 -6.72 18.68 5.21
N LEU A 80 -6.11 19.20 6.26
CA LEU A 80 -6.77 19.34 7.56
C LEU A 80 -8.00 20.25 7.49
N GLN A 81 -7.92 21.39 6.80
CA GLN A 81 -9.07 22.28 6.61
C GLN A 81 -10.22 21.60 5.85
N ARG A 82 -9.92 20.63 4.98
CA ARG A 82 -10.89 19.82 4.23
C ARG A 82 -11.46 18.62 4.97
N GLY A 83 -11.13 18.45 6.25
CA GLY A 83 -11.69 17.39 7.09
C GLY A 83 -10.86 16.10 7.12
N PHE A 84 -9.68 16.08 6.49
CA PHE A 84 -8.75 14.97 6.66
C PHE A 84 -8.22 15.00 8.10
N ARG A 85 -8.24 13.85 8.76
CA ARG A 85 -7.81 13.73 10.17
C ARG A 85 -6.78 12.63 10.38
N GLN A 86 -6.62 11.72 9.42
CA GLN A 86 -5.72 10.58 9.50
C GLN A 86 -4.62 10.73 8.44
N VAL A 87 -3.76 11.72 8.66
CA VAL A 87 -2.69 12.06 7.72
C VAL A 87 -1.35 12.07 8.46
N GLY A 88 -0.37 11.40 7.88
CA GLY A 88 1.01 11.40 8.34
C GLY A 88 1.94 11.61 7.16
N TYR A 89 3.14 12.12 7.43
CA TYR A 89 4.13 12.32 6.39
C TYR A 89 5.53 12.20 6.97
N THR A 90 6.52 11.93 6.13
CA THR A 90 7.93 11.97 6.53
C THR A 90 8.71 12.89 5.60
N LEU A 91 9.81 13.44 6.12
CA LEU A 91 10.78 14.24 5.36
C LEU A 91 12.02 13.42 4.96
N ALA A 92 12.05 12.13 5.30
CA ALA A 92 13.10 11.23 4.86
C ALA A 92 13.00 10.96 3.36
N ASP A 93 14.14 10.97 2.68
CA ASP A 93 14.22 10.58 1.27
C ASP A 93 13.91 9.09 1.06
N TYR A 94 13.59 8.73 -0.18
CA TYR A 94 13.29 7.36 -0.56
C TYR A 94 14.40 6.37 -0.18
N SER A 95 15.67 6.74 -0.35
CA SER A 95 16.81 5.87 -0.06
C SER A 95 16.91 5.51 1.43
N THR A 96 16.57 6.47 2.29
CA THR A 96 16.55 6.31 3.74
C THR A 96 15.42 5.37 4.16
N LEU A 97 14.24 5.50 3.55
CA LEU A 97 13.10 4.63 3.80
C LEU A 97 13.39 3.17 3.38
N VAL A 98 13.97 2.97 2.19
CA VAL A 98 14.35 1.64 1.71
C VAL A 98 15.42 1.00 2.58
N ARG A 99 16.43 1.77 3.01
CA ARG A 99 17.45 1.27 3.93
C ARG A 99 16.82 0.81 5.24
N ALA A 100 15.95 1.62 5.84
CA ALA A 100 15.28 1.29 7.08
C ALA A 100 14.38 0.04 6.95
N ILE A 101 13.64 -0.08 5.84
CA ILE A 101 12.90 -1.31 5.52
C ILE A 101 13.85 -2.51 5.44
N GLY A 102 15.01 -2.34 4.79
CA GLY A 102 16.01 -3.39 4.64
C GLY A 102 16.71 -3.83 5.93
N GLU A 103 16.61 -3.05 7.00
CA GLU A 103 17.23 -3.26 8.33
C GLU A 103 16.21 -3.66 9.41
N ASP A 104 14.91 -3.41 9.19
CA ASP A 104 13.84 -3.72 10.15
C ASP A 104 13.49 -5.22 10.11
N PRO A 105 13.67 -5.97 11.21
CA PRO A 105 13.33 -7.40 11.25
C PRO A 105 11.81 -7.68 11.14
N ASN A 106 10.96 -6.65 11.25
CA ASN A 106 9.52 -6.78 11.09
C ASN A 106 9.06 -6.49 9.65
N GLU A 107 9.97 -6.15 8.75
CA GLU A 107 9.69 -5.94 7.33
C GLU A 107 10.11 -7.17 6.52
N THR A 108 9.36 -7.43 5.44
CA THR A 108 9.76 -8.44 4.46
C THR A 108 10.04 -7.76 3.13
N LEU A 109 11.25 -7.94 2.59
CA LEU A 109 11.59 -7.53 1.23
C LEU A 109 11.58 -8.78 0.37
N LEU A 110 10.55 -8.94 -0.45
CA LEU A 110 10.42 -10.12 -1.31
C LEU A 110 11.66 -10.33 -2.19
N SER A 111 12.24 -9.23 -2.69
CA SER A 111 13.46 -9.24 -3.51
C SER A 111 14.71 -9.79 -2.81
N LYS A 112 14.74 -9.80 -1.46
CA LYS A 112 15.82 -10.40 -0.67
C LYS A 112 15.58 -11.89 -0.36
N LEU A 113 14.38 -12.41 -0.59
CA LEU A 113 14.08 -13.83 -0.39
C LEU A 113 14.48 -14.66 -1.63
N PRO A 114 14.95 -15.91 -1.46
CA PRO A 114 15.11 -16.83 -2.56
C PRO A 114 13.77 -17.00 -3.32
N PRO A 115 13.76 -17.11 -4.67
CA PRO A 115 12.51 -17.24 -5.43
C PRO A 115 11.59 -18.38 -4.95
N ALA A 116 12.18 -19.49 -4.48
CA ALA A 116 11.42 -20.61 -3.92
C ALA A 116 10.61 -20.26 -2.65
N GLY A 117 10.97 -19.20 -1.94
CA GLY A 117 10.27 -18.73 -0.73
C GLY A 117 9.15 -17.73 -1.00
N TRP A 118 8.99 -17.24 -2.23
CA TRP A 118 8.05 -16.15 -2.53
C TRP A 118 6.60 -16.57 -2.32
N ASN A 119 6.22 -17.76 -2.79
CA ASN A 119 4.85 -18.28 -2.61
C ASN A 119 4.51 -18.44 -1.13
N HIS A 120 5.46 -18.88 -0.31
CA HIS A 120 5.26 -19.00 1.14
C HIS A 120 5.04 -17.63 1.78
N ALA A 121 5.86 -16.63 1.43
CA ALA A 121 5.69 -15.27 1.94
C ALA A 121 4.34 -14.66 1.55
N ILE A 122 3.88 -14.89 0.31
CA ILE A 122 2.55 -14.47 -0.16
C ILE A 122 1.45 -15.12 0.67
N GLU A 123 1.48 -16.45 0.83
CA GLU A 123 0.49 -17.18 1.62
C GLU A 123 0.43 -16.70 3.07
N GLN A 124 1.59 -16.45 3.70
CA GLN A 124 1.65 -15.90 5.05
C GLN A 124 0.94 -14.55 5.16
N VAL A 125 1.10 -13.66 4.18
CA VAL A 125 0.40 -12.38 4.17
C VAL A 125 -1.11 -12.56 3.97
N LEU A 126 -1.52 -13.47 3.08
CA LEU A 126 -2.94 -13.79 2.89
C LEU A 126 -3.56 -14.29 4.20
N ASP A 127 -2.90 -15.22 4.89
CA ASP A 127 -3.35 -15.79 6.17
C ASP A 127 -3.43 -14.76 7.30
N GLN A 128 -2.40 -13.90 7.41
CA GLN A 128 -2.29 -13.00 8.55
C GLN A 128 -3.11 -11.72 8.41
N ARG A 129 -3.30 -11.22 7.17
CA ARG A 129 -3.87 -9.88 6.95
C ARG A 129 -5.22 -9.88 6.24
N LEU A 130 -5.48 -10.87 5.37
CA LEU A 130 -6.59 -10.79 4.41
C LEU A 130 -7.68 -11.82 4.66
N ARG A 131 -7.33 -13.10 4.83
CA ARG A 131 -8.30 -14.19 5.08
C ARG A 131 -9.19 -13.93 6.30
N PRO A 132 -8.68 -13.50 7.47
CA PRO A 132 -9.52 -13.24 8.63
C PRO A 132 -10.63 -12.20 8.38
N TYR A 133 -10.33 -11.20 7.54
CA TYR A 133 -11.29 -10.15 7.17
C TYR A 133 -12.28 -10.63 6.09
N LEU A 134 -11.85 -11.43 5.13
CA LEU A 134 -12.73 -11.93 4.08
C LEU A 134 -13.69 -13.02 4.60
N GLU A 135 -13.21 -13.85 5.53
CA GLU A 135 -13.98 -14.93 6.14
C GLU A 135 -15.09 -14.41 7.06
N SER A 136 -14.88 -13.27 7.74
CA SER A 136 -15.93 -12.66 8.55
C SER A 136 -17.16 -12.25 7.71
N ASP A 137 -16.95 -11.96 6.43
CA ASP A 137 -17.99 -11.64 5.45
C ASP A 137 -18.48 -12.88 4.68
N GLY A 138 -18.10 -14.09 5.11
CA GLY A 138 -18.46 -15.36 4.46
C GLY A 138 -17.75 -15.60 3.11
N GLY A 139 -16.69 -14.85 2.84
CA GLY A 139 -15.86 -14.94 1.65
C GLY A 139 -14.52 -15.62 1.90
N GLY A 140 -13.65 -15.62 0.89
CA GLY A 140 -12.29 -16.12 1.03
C GLY A 140 -11.43 -15.85 -0.20
N ILE A 141 -10.13 -16.13 -0.07
CA ILE A 141 -9.14 -15.92 -1.12
C ILE A 141 -8.09 -17.04 -1.12
N GLU A 142 -7.77 -17.52 -2.32
CA GLU A 142 -6.74 -18.53 -2.56
C GLU A 142 -5.70 -17.97 -3.52
N PHE A 143 -4.42 -18.17 -3.21
CA PHE A 143 -3.33 -17.91 -4.14
C PHE A 143 -3.30 -19.02 -5.20
N VAL A 144 -3.12 -18.62 -6.47
CA VAL A 144 -3.09 -19.55 -7.60
C VAL A 144 -1.69 -19.64 -8.19
N ALA A 145 -1.12 -18.49 -8.55
CA ALA A 145 0.18 -18.42 -9.21
C ALA A 145 0.76 -17.01 -9.13
N LEU A 146 2.07 -16.92 -9.26
CA LEU A 146 2.79 -15.67 -9.51
C LEU A 146 3.54 -15.79 -10.83
N GLU A 147 3.26 -14.88 -11.77
CA GLU A 147 3.92 -14.81 -13.07
C GLU A 147 4.49 -13.40 -13.26
N GLY A 148 5.78 -13.23 -13.01
CA GLY A 148 6.38 -11.90 -12.91
C GLY A 148 5.80 -11.13 -11.71
N ASP A 149 5.23 -9.95 -11.97
CA ASP A 149 4.52 -9.11 -10.99
C ASP A 149 3.02 -9.46 -10.87
N LYS A 150 2.51 -10.35 -11.73
CA LYS A 150 1.09 -10.71 -11.76
C LYS A 150 0.80 -11.81 -10.76
N LEU A 151 0.09 -11.44 -9.70
CA LEU A 151 -0.33 -12.37 -8.65
C LEU A 151 -1.78 -12.77 -8.93
N PHE A 152 -1.98 -14.05 -9.23
CA PHE A 152 -3.30 -14.60 -9.53
C PHE A 152 -3.95 -15.17 -8.29
N VAL A 153 -5.20 -14.78 -8.05
CA VAL A 153 -6.01 -15.27 -6.92
C VAL A 153 -7.34 -15.81 -7.38
N HIS A 154 -7.95 -16.66 -6.57
CA HIS A 154 -9.33 -17.09 -6.69
C HIS A 154 -10.13 -16.60 -5.48
N PHE A 155 -11.28 -15.98 -5.71
CA PHE A 155 -12.21 -15.63 -4.63
C PHE A 155 -13.16 -16.78 -4.34
N THR A 156 -13.27 -17.17 -3.08
CA THR A 156 -14.18 -18.22 -2.60
C THR A 156 -15.35 -17.63 -1.81
N GLY A 157 -16.35 -18.46 -1.49
CA GLY A 157 -17.51 -18.07 -0.69
C GLY A 157 -18.36 -16.94 -1.29
N ALA A 158 -18.86 -16.06 -0.43
CA ALA A 158 -19.68 -14.90 -0.78
C ALA A 158 -18.97 -13.87 -1.68
N CYS A 159 -17.63 -13.88 -1.75
CA CYS A 159 -16.86 -13.03 -2.66
C CYS A 159 -17.05 -13.38 -4.15
N LYS A 160 -17.76 -14.47 -4.48
CA LYS A 160 -18.02 -14.92 -5.85
C LYS A 160 -19.10 -14.14 -6.61
N SER A 161 -19.94 -13.30 -5.97
CA SER A 161 -21.17 -12.80 -6.62
C SER A 161 -21.33 -11.28 -6.73
N CYS A 162 -20.42 -10.45 -6.21
CA CYS A 162 -20.57 -8.98 -6.24
C CYS A 162 -19.50 -8.27 -7.07
N ASP A 163 -19.81 -7.95 -8.34
CA ASP A 163 -18.86 -7.35 -9.29
C ASP A 163 -18.35 -5.95 -8.90
N ALA A 164 -19.19 -5.11 -8.27
CA ALA A 164 -18.77 -3.78 -7.82
C ALA A 164 -17.82 -3.83 -6.60
N SER A 165 -18.03 -4.79 -5.69
CA SER A 165 -17.17 -5.00 -4.51
C SER A 165 -15.78 -5.52 -4.90
N ARG A 166 -15.71 -6.37 -5.93
CA ARG A 166 -14.46 -7.01 -6.38
C ARG A 166 -13.35 -6.03 -6.70
N THR A 167 -13.63 -4.90 -7.35
CA THR A 167 -12.58 -3.95 -7.71
C THR A 167 -11.99 -3.24 -6.49
N ALA A 168 -12.80 -2.89 -5.50
CA ALA A 168 -12.33 -2.28 -4.26
C ALA A 168 -11.55 -3.29 -3.42
N THR A 169 -12.07 -4.51 -3.29
CA THR A 169 -11.42 -5.60 -2.56
C THR A 169 -10.11 -6.04 -3.20
N LEU A 170 -10.06 -6.16 -4.53
CA LEU A 170 -8.81 -6.45 -5.25
C LEU A 170 -7.75 -5.38 -5.04
N ARG A 171 -8.15 -4.10 -5.03
CA ARG A 171 -7.24 -3.00 -4.72
C ARG A 171 -6.71 -3.09 -3.29
N LEU A 172 -7.57 -3.40 -2.31
CA LEU A 172 -7.15 -3.60 -0.92
C LEU A 172 -6.15 -4.76 -0.80
N ILE A 173 -6.43 -5.88 -1.44
CA ILE A 173 -5.54 -7.06 -1.45
C ILE A 173 -4.19 -6.70 -2.06
N GLN A 174 -4.19 -6.03 -3.21
CA GLN A 174 -2.96 -5.59 -3.88
C GLN A 174 -2.13 -4.68 -2.97
N VAL A 175 -2.73 -3.65 -2.39
CA VAL A 175 -2.02 -2.75 -1.47
C VAL A 175 -1.49 -3.51 -0.26
N SER A 176 -2.30 -4.38 0.34
CA SER A 176 -1.89 -5.13 1.54
C SER A 176 -0.71 -6.06 1.28
N LEU A 177 -0.74 -6.79 0.15
CA LEU A 177 0.38 -7.63 -0.28
C LEU A 177 1.62 -6.80 -0.60
N SER A 178 1.46 -5.72 -1.35
CA SER A 178 2.60 -4.90 -1.77
C SER A 178 3.27 -4.15 -0.64
N VAL A 179 2.50 -3.70 0.33
CA VAL A 179 3.03 -3.11 1.56
C VAL A 179 3.76 -4.14 2.39
N ALA A 180 3.14 -5.30 2.66
CA ALA A 180 3.71 -6.32 3.53
C ALA A 180 4.99 -6.96 2.97
N LEU A 181 5.10 -7.08 1.65
CA LEU A 181 6.22 -7.73 0.97
C LEU A 181 7.20 -6.75 0.31
N ASN A 182 6.96 -5.44 0.47
CA ASN A 182 7.75 -4.37 -0.16
C ASN A 182 8.01 -4.65 -1.65
N HIS A 183 6.95 -5.02 -2.37
CA HIS A 183 7.00 -5.42 -3.78
C HIS A 183 5.68 -5.11 -4.48
N ASP A 184 5.71 -4.47 -5.65
CA ASP A 184 4.47 -4.20 -6.37
C ASP A 184 3.92 -5.44 -7.05
N PHE A 185 2.65 -5.70 -6.80
CA PHE A 185 1.91 -6.76 -7.47
C PHE A 185 0.82 -6.15 -8.33
N LYS A 186 0.53 -6.82 -9.43
CA LYS A 186 -0.75 -6.68 -10.12
C LYS A 186 -1.63 -7.87 -9.74
N VAL A 187 -2.58 -7.66 -8.85
CA VAL A 187 -3.46 -8.75 -8.40
C VAL A 187 -4.59 -8.97 -9.40
N ILE A 188 -4.72 -10.20 -9.88
CA ILE A 188 -5.70 -10.59 -10.90
C ILE A 188 -6.57 -11.71 -10.34
N ALA A 189 -7.87 -11.46 -10.22
CA ALA A 189 -8.82 -12.52 -9.94
C ALA A 189 -9.00 -13.41 -11.18
N LYS A 190 -8.71 -14.70 -11.07
CA LYS A 190 -9.14 -15.70 -12.06
C LYS A 190 -10.62 -16.01 -11.83
N LYS A 191 -11.39 -16.07 -12.91
CA LYS A 191 -12.74 -16.68 -12.84
C LYS A 191 -12.55 -18.15 -12.47
N GLY A 192 -13.39 -18.66 -11.57
CA GLY A 192 -13.41 -20.10 -11.33
C GLY A 192 -13.66 -20.83 -12.64
N SER A 193 -12.87 -21.86 -12.92
CA SER A 193 -13.24 -22.81 -13.97
C SER A 193 -14.65 -23.34 -13.66
N PRO A 194 -15.50 -23.47 -14.69
CA PRO A 194 -16.85 -24.03 -14.53
C PRO A 194 -16.84 -25.42 -13.91
#